data_AF-A0A3B8HJ01-F1
#
_entry.id   AF-A0A3B8HJ01-F1
#
_cell.length_a   1.000
_cell.length_b   1.000
_cell.length_c   1.000
_cell.angle_alpha   90.00
_cell.angle_beta   90.00
_cell.angle_gamma   90.00
#
_symmetry.space_group_name_H-M   'P 1'
#
loop_
_entity.id
_entity.type
_entity.pdbx_description
1 polymer ?
#
loop_
_entity_poly.entity_id
_entity_poly.type
_entity_poly.pdbx_seq_one_letter_code
_entity_poly.pdbx_strand_id
1 'polypeptide(L)'
;MSDGTRDQLYLALRLAALDRYLEQHEPMPLILDDLLITCDNDRATAILPQLAALAQRTQVLLFTHHDHLVELCRRTLGEGAFHFHRLNINTREKGN
;
A
#
# COMPACT_ATOMS: atom_id res chain seq x y z
N MET A 1 5.61 12.05 -21.48
CA MET A 1 4.85 11.36 -20.40
C MET A 1 4.92 12.26 -19.18
N SER A 2 3.81 12.49 -18.46
CA SER A 2 3.89 13.20 -17.18
C SER A 2 4.66 12.32 -16.18
N ASP A 3 5.28 12.95 -15.16
CA ASP A 3 6.03 12.21 -14.14
C ASP A 3 5.16 11.12 -13.48
N GLY A 4 3.87 11.39 -13.25
CA GLY A 4 2.93 10.43 -12.66
C GLY A 4 2.69 9.15 -13.48
N THR A 5 2.64 9.21 -14.83
CA THR A 5 2.44 8.00 -15.65
C THR A 5 3.67 7.09 -15.63
N ARG A 6 4.87 7.67 -15.56
CA ARG A 6 6.11 6.90 -15.46
C ARG A 6 6.16 6.15 -14.13
N ASP A 7 5.82 6.83 -13.03
CA ASP A 7 5.86 6.24 -11.69
C ASP A 7 4.89 5.05 -11.55
N GLN A 8 3.70 5.14 -12.15
CA GLN A 8 2.75 4.02 -12.18
C GLN A 8 3.24 2.82 -12.98
N LEU A 9 3.89 3.05 -14.13
CA LEU A 9 4.47 1.96 -14.92
C LEU A 9 5.58 1.26 -14.12
N TYR A 10 6.44 2.03 -13.46
CA TYR A 10 7.48 1.46 -12.59
C TYR A 10 6.88 0.67 -11.42
N LEU A 11 5.82 1.19 -10.81
CA LEU A 11 5.11 0.49 -9.74
C LEU A 11 4.49 -0.82 -10.23
N ALA A 12 3.77 -0.79 -11.36
CA ALA A 12 3.17 -1.99 -11.95
C ALA A 12 4.21 -3.06 -12.26
N LEU A 13 5.38 -2.66 -12.81
CA LEU A 13 6.48 -3.58 -13.07
C LEU A 13 7.05 -4.18 -11.78
N ARG A 14 7.19 -3.38 -10.71
CA ARG A 14 7.65 -3.87 -9.40
C ARG A 14 6.65 -4.88 -8.81
N LEU A 15 5.35 -4.60 -8.88
CA LEU A 15 4.31 -5.51 -8.40
C LEU A 15 4.32 -6.83 -9.20
N ALA A 16 4.45 -6.77 -10.52
CA ALA A 16 4.56 -7.96 -11.37
C ALA A 16 5.82 -8.80 -11.06
N ALA A 17 6.94 -8.14 -10.80
CA ALA A 17 8.17 -8.83 -10.40
C ALA A 17 8.03 -9.50 -9.02
N LEU A 18 7.37 -8.83 -8.07
CA LEU A 18 7.08 -9.40 -6.75
C LEU A 18 6.14 -10.59 -6.83
N ASP A 19 5.06 -10.49 -7.60
CA ASP A 19 4.11 -11.59 -7.78
C ASP A 19 4.79 -12.84 -8.35
N ARG A 20 5.67 -12.65 -9.36
CA ARG A 20 6.48 -13.74 -9.93
C ARG A 20 7.52 -14.28 -8.95
N TYR A 21 8.10 -13.44 -8.09
CA TYR A 21 9.02 -13.88 -7.05
C TYR A 21 8.33 -14.79 -6.04
N LEU A 22 7.11 -14.44 -5.61
CA LEU A 22 6.28 -15.20 -4.67
C LEU A 22 5.77 -16.55 -5.24
N GLU A 23 5.84 -16.78 -6.55
CA GLU A 23 5.58 -18.10 -7.14
C GLU A 23 6.71 -19.09 -6.93
N GLN A 24 7.94 -18.58 -6.76
CA GLN A 24 9.16 -19.40 -6.79
C GLN A 24 9.86 -19.48 -5.42
N HIS A 25 9.42 -18.67 -4.44
CA HIS A 25 10.06 -18.52 -3.14
C HIS A 25 9.05 -18.49 -2.00
N GLU A 26 9.52 -18.71 -0.78
CA GLU A 26 8.71 -18.59 0.44
C GLU A 26 8.19 -17.15 0.61
N PRO A 27 6.92 -16.96 1.02
CA PRO A 27 6.33 -15.63 1.14
C PRO A 27 7.00 -14.80 2.23
N MET A 28 7.59 -13.67 1.81
CA MET A 28 8.21 -12.69 2.70
C MET A 28 7.31 -11.46 2.85
N PRO A 29 7.22 -10.87 4.06
CA PRO A 29 6.37 -9.70 4.29
C PRO A 29 6.80 -8.52 3.41
N LEU A 30 5.84 -7.91 2.75
CA LEU A 30 6.02 -6.75 1.88
C LEU A 30 5.71 -5.47 2.66
N ILE A 31 6.71 -4.58 2.76
CA ILE A 31 6.57 -3.27 3.41
C ILE A 31 6.54 -2.18 2.33
N LEU A 32 5.49 -1.38 2.32
CA LEU A 32 5.25 -0.29 1.37
C LEU A 32 5.13 1.02 2.15
N ASP A 33 6.01 1.96 1.91
CA ASP A 33 6.02 3.27 2.59
C ASP A 33 5.68 4.38 1.60
N ASP A 34 4.59 5.11 1.87
CA ASP A 34 4.07 6.22 1.06
C ASP A 34 3.95 5.95 -0.46
N LEU A 35 3.73 4.69 -0.82
CA LEU A 35 3.67 4.20 -2.20
C LEU A 35 2.61 4.89 -3.07
N LEU A 36 1.57 5.43 -2.45
CA LEU A 36 0.43 6.06 -3.12
C LEU A 36 0.46 7.60 -3.05
N ILE A 37 1.55 8.21 -2.58
CA ILE A 37 1.67 9.67 -2.41
C ILE A 37 1.47 10.47 -3.71
N THR A 38 1.90 9.93 -4.86
CA THR A 38 1.75 10.59 -6.16
C THR A 38 0.52 10.13 -6.93
N CYS A 39 -0.25 9.18 -6.39
CA CYS A 39 -1.45 8.67 -7.04
C CYS A 39 -2.66 9.55 -6.72
N ASP A 40 -3.36 10.00 -7.76
CA ASP A 40 -4.73 10.47 -7.60
C ASP A 40 -5.66 9.31 -7.20
N ASN A 41 -6.87 9.67 -6.75
CA ASN A 41 -7.86 8.70 -6.25
C ASN A 41 -8.14 7.58 -7.27
N ASP A 42 -8.27 7.92 -8.55
CA ASP A 42 -8.57 6.94 -9.60
C ASP A 42 -7.47 5.88 -9.69
N ARG A 43 -6.20 6.29 -9.68
CA ARG A 43 -5.06 5.35 -9.71
C ARG A 43 -4.99 4.52 -8.44
N ALA A 44 -5.21 5.13 -7.28
CA ALA A 44 -5.20 4.41 -6.02
C ALA A 44 -6.33 3.35 -5.99
N THR A 45 -7.52 3.64 -6.52
CA THR A 45 -8.59 2.62 -6.65
C THR A 45 -8.22 1.45 -7.58
N ALA A 46 -7.33 1.66 -8.55
CA ALA A 46 -6.84 0.59 -9.41
C ALA A 46 -5.74 -0.27 -8.75
N ILE A 47 -4.92 0.33 -7.89
CA ILE A 47 -3.79 -0.34 -7.22
C ILE A 47 -4.24 -1.13 -5.99
N LEU A 48 -5.19 -0.61 -5.21
CA LEU A 48 -5.65 -1.24 -3.97
C LEU A 48 -6.11 -2.69 -4.14
N PRO A 49 -6.93 -3.06 -5.15
CA PRO A 49 -7.31 -4.46 -5.39
C PRO A 49 -6.12 -5.37 -5.71
N GLN A 50 -5.09 -4.85 -6.40
CA GLN A 50 -3.88 -5.60 -6.70
C GLN A 50 -3.07 -5.89 -5.43
N LEU A 51 -2.97 -4.91 -4.54
CA LEU A 51 -2.34 -5.11 -3.22
C LEU A 51 -3.12 -6.11 -2.36
N ALA A 52 -4.46 -6.07 -2.39
CA ALA A 52 -5.29 -7.03 -1.67
C ALA A 52 -5.16 -8.45 -2.21
N ALA A 53 -5.01 -8.62 -3.53
CA ALA A 53 -4.73 -9.92 -4.14
C ALA A 53 -3.34 -10.45 -3.72
N LEU A 54 -2.32 -9.60 -3.74
CA LEU A 54 -0.99 -9.90 -3.21
C LEU A 54 -1.03 -10.27 -1.72
N ALA A 55 -1.90 -9.61 -0.93
CA ALA A 55 -2.08 -9.86 0.50
C ALA A 55 -2.62 -11.28 0.81
N GLN A 56 -3.23 -11.97 -0.16
CA GLN A 56 -3.63 -13.36 -0.02
C GLN A 56 -2.45 -14.33 -0.06
N ARG A 57 -1.31 -13.91 -0.64
CA ARG A 57 -0.11 -14.72 -0.83
C ARG A 57 1.00 -14.36 0.15
N THR A 58 1.07 -13.10 0.56
CA THR A 58 2.06 -12.62 1.54
C THR A 58 1.47 -11.54 2.44
N GLN A 59 2.08 -11.29 3.59
CA GLN A 59 1.68 -10.17 4.44
C GLN A 59 2.08 -8.84 3.78
N VAL A 60 1.11 -7.94 3.57
CA VAL A 60 1.35 -6.59 3.03
C VAL A 60 1.14 -5.55 4.14
N LEU A 61 2.16 -4.75 4.40
CA LEU A 61 2.17 -3.65 5.37
C LEU A 61 2.30 -2.34 4.59
N LEU A 62 1.22 -1.55 4.55
CA LEU A 62 1.21 -0.24 3.90
C LEU A 62 1.24 0.86 4.96
N PHE A 63 2.29 1.66 4.93
CA PHE A 63 2.42 2.87 5.72
C PHE A 63 2.04 4.06 4.86
N THR A 64 1.20 4.94 5.43
CA THR A 64 0.88 6.20 4.79
C THR A 64 0.53 7.26 5.81
N HIS A 65 0.85 8.51 5.49
CA HIS A 65 0.37 9.68 6.23
C HIS A 65 -0.95 10.24 5.68
N HIS A 66 -1.49 9.68 4.60
CA HIS A 66 -2.73 10.15 3.98
C HIS A 66 -3.97 9.51 4.60
N ASP A 67 -4.67 10.24 5.48
CA ASP A 67 -5.92 9.76 6.10
C ASP A 67 -7.00 9.39 5.06
N HIS A 68 -7.03 10.07 3.91
CA HIS A 68 -8.01 9.79 2.85
C HIS A 68 -7.84 8.39 2.22
N LEU A 69 -6.66 7.78 2.35
CA LEU A 69 -6.37 6.46 1.82
C LEU A 69 -7.17 5.37 2.53
N VAL A 70 -7.44 5.56 3.83
CA VAL A 70 -8.27 4.65 4.63
C VAL A 70 -9.68 4.61 4.07
N GLU A 71 -10.24 5.77 3.72
CA GLU A 71 -11.58 5.86 3.13
C GLU A 71 -11.62 5.20 1.76
N LEU A 72 -10.56 5.37 0.97
CA LEU A 72 -10.43 4.69 -0.32
C LEU A 72 -10.36 3.18 -0.15
N CYS A 73 -9.58 2.67 0.82
CA CYS A 73 -9.54 1.25 1.16
C CYS A 73 -10.92 0.72 1.56
N ARG A 74 -11.67 1.44 2.40
CA ARG A 74 -13.04 1.04 2.79
C ARG A 74 -13.96 0.96 1.58
N ARG A 75 -13.91 1.96 0.70
CA ARG A 75 -14.76 2.02 -0.50
C ARG A 75 -14.41 0.99 -1.56
N THR A 76 -13.12 0.69 -1.74
CA THR A 76 -12.63 -0.18 -2.81
C THR A 76 -12.52 -1.64 -2.39
N LEU A 77 -12.09 -1.92 -1.16
CA LEU A 77 -11.83 -3.28 -0.66
C LEU A 77 -12.90 -3.80 0.30
N GLY A 78 -13.67 -2.91 0.94
CA GLY A 78 -14.58 -3.24 2.04
C GLY A 78 -13.87 -3.35 3.39
N GLU A 79 -14.64 -3.28 4.48
CA GLU A 79 -14.10 -3.21 5.85
C GLU A 79 -13.37 -4.48 6.32
N GLY A 80 -13.63 -5.64 5.71
CA GLY A 80 -13.03 -6.92 6.10
C GLY A 80 -11.69 -7.24 5.44
N ALA A 81 -11.26 -6.44 4.45
CA ALA A 81 -10.11 -6.77 3.61
C ALA A 81 -8.78 -6.20 4.10
N PHE A 82 -8.80 -5.35 5.14
CA PHE A 82 -7.59 -4.73 5.69
C PHE A 82 -7.73 -4.40 7.17
N HIS A 83 -6.60 -4.29 7.86
CA HIS A 83 -6.54 -3.77 9.22
C HIS A 83 -5.95 -2.36 9.20
N PHE A 84 -6.68 -1.41 9.78
CA PHE A 84 -6.19 -0.05 9.96
C PHE A 84 -5.57 0.11 11.35
N HIS A 85 -4.33 0.58 11.40
CA HIS A 85 -3.64 0.93 12.64
C HIS A 85 -3.10 2.36 12.56
N ARG A 86 -3.61 3.24 13.44
CA ARG A 86 -3.09 4.61 13.56
C ARG A 86 -1.90 4.61 14.52
N LEU A 87 -0.73 4.96 13.99
CA LEU A 87 0.49 5.11 14.77
C LEU A 87 0.44 6.46 15.52
N ASN A 88 0.16 6.43 16.82
CA ASN A 88 0.28 7.62 17.65
C ASN A 88 1.75 7.86 18.00
N ILE A 89 2.28 9.01 17.59
CA ILE A 89 3.52 9.53 18.13
C ILE A 89 3.28 9.94 19.59
N ASN A 90 3.56 9.03 20.52
CA ASN A 90 3.73 9.38 21.92
C ASN A 90 4.93 10.34 22.00
N THR A 91 4.62 11.63 22.00
CA THR A 91 5.58 12.66 22.33
C THR A 91 5.86 12.45 23.81
N ARG A 92 6.97 11.76 24.13
CA ARG A 92 7.44 11.69 25.51
C ARG A 92 7.54 13.12 26.01
N GLU A 93 6.73 13.41 27.01
CA GLU A 93 6.77 14.63 27.78
C GLU A 93 8.25 14.96 28.06
N LYS A 94 8.65 16.18 27.70
CA LYS A 94 9.89 16.76 28.21
C LYS A 94 9.77 16.79 29.72
N GLY A 95 10.31 15.75 30.36
CA GLY A 95 10.58 15.72 31.78
C GLY A 95 11.81 16.56 32.07
N ASN A 96 11.61 17.52 32.98
CA ASN A 96 12.57 18.34 33.73
C ASN A 96 13.17 19.56 33.02
#